data_AF-A0A7Y5BY07-F1
#
_entry.id   AF-A0A7Y5BY07-F1
#
_cell.length_a   1.000
_cell.length_b   1.000
_cell.length_c   1.000
_cell.angle_alpha   90.00
_cell.angle_beta   90.00
_cell.angle_gamma   90.00
#
_symmetry.space_group_name_H-M   'P 1'
#
loop_
_entity.id
_entity.type
_entity.pdbx_description
1 polymer ?
#
loop_
_entity_poly.entity_id
_entity_poly.type
_entity_poly.pdbx_seq_one_letter_code
_entity_poly.pdbx_strand_id
1 'polypeptide(L)'
;MRRLANFDGLDTVLLFFGLPTAYAAGGVPGLFVGGLLFGAQMVLRKTPVLPRTAQALDWSLRAARGDRKVLAQVFQFLEDETAIVGNPMPGQAPRSVLPSQVIPPVQPIGAKELAYKPVYRGLEKLPPLLGYQIVIYGPTKSGKSSVIKALLIHRQEAELLILDPHYEPGNWPSRAVVVGPGLNWTAIDHAINYAQIELQTRYHQLASQPRGAVQFRPLYLIVDEMSALTMEIPDAGKRLFNLAQQGRKVDIWTILTPHSTEVEQMGAQGRGNARENSASIEMPFVPEEEKYKPRIVTLYYGNPRRKDNSPVGRFIVPTPKVYTGTPTLNPAWIARAHPVSNRVPEKTGHRVPAHRHTLEPGRHRPSEAEFGQKFGRDSELAGRLALYLLQQGYGVRKVSAFLPFANDDARVLVNTLRAQFPHLAGERPTPGSPAEIQLVQRLCSLGAPLRRIAVLLDGNDGENLARIEKYI
;
A
#
# COMPACT_ATOMS: atom_id res chain seq x y z
N MET A 1 40.93 4.26 -2.21
CA MET A 1 40.63 5.45 -3.05
C MET A 1 40.19 5.08 -4.48
N ARG A 2 39.14 4.26 -4.67
CA ARG A 2 38.55 3.95 -6.00
C ARG A 2 37.04 3.66 -5.91
N ARG A 3 36.27 4.53 -5.25
CA ARG A 3 34.79 4.51 -5.23
C ARG A 3 34.20 5.92 -5.11
N LEU A 4 34.54 6.81 -6.03
CA LEU A 4 33.93 8.16 -6.15
C LEU A 4 33.72 8.56 -7.62
N ALA A 5 33.53 7.61 -8.54
CA ALA A 5 33.46 7.92 -9.98
C ALA A 5 32.04 8.12 -10.55
N ASN A 6 30.97 7.98 -9.75
CA ASN A 6 29.59 8.11 -10.24
C ASN A 6 28.76 9.10 -9.40
N PHE A 7 29.32 10.24 -9.04
CA PHE A 7 28.52 11.38 -8.60
C PHE A 7 28.43 12.37 -9.76
N ASP A 8 27.22 12.69 -10.17
CA ASP A 8 26.96 13.75 -11.13
C ASP A 8 27.46 15.08 -10.52
N GLY A 9 28.01 15.98 -11.34
CA GLY A 9 28.65 17.21 -10.85
C GLY A 9 27.73 18.07 -9.98
N LEU A 10 26.41 17.95 -10.22
CA LEU A 10 25.34 18.62 -9.47
C LEU A 10 25.10 18.04 -8.07
N ASP A 11 25.19 16.73 -7.90
CA ASP A 11 25.00 16.07 -6.60
C ASP A 11 26.18 16.35 -5.66
N THR A 12 27.38 16.52 -6.22
CA THR A 12 28.59 16.90 -5.47
C THR A 12 28.48 18.32 -4.92
N VAL A 13 27.90 19.25 -5.68
CA VAL A 13 27.69 20.64 -5.25
C VAL A 13 26.66 20.74 -4.13
N LEU A 14 25.58 19.94 -4.19
CA LEU A 14 24.56 19.87 -3.15
C LEU A 14 25.09 19.31 -1.83
N LEU A 15 25.90 18.25 -1.90
CA LEU A 15 26.44 17.58 -0.72
C LEU A 15 27.51 18.44 -0.02
N PHE A 16 28.35 19.15 -0.78
CA PHE A 16 29.48 19.91 -0.24
C PHE A 16 29.19 21.38 0.04
N PHE A 17 28.24 22.01 -0.66
CA PHE A 17 27.93 23.44 -0.49
C PHE A 17 26.49 23.72 -0.05
N GLY A 18 25.50 22.93 -0.48
CA GLY A 18 24.09 23.18 -0.16
C GLY A 18 23.76 23.04 1.33
N LEU A 19 24.16 21.92 1.94
CA LEU A 19 23.90 21.61 3.35
C LEU A 19 24.65 22.55 4.33
N PRO A 20 25.94 22.86 4.14
CA PRO A 20 26.66 23.76 5.03
C PRO A 20 26.15 25.21 4.97
N THR A 21 25.69 25.68 3.80
CA THR A 21 25.22 27.07 3.64
C THR A 21 23.84 27.28 4.25
N ALA A 22 22.95 26.29 4.14
CA ALA A 22 21.66 26.30 4.84
C ALA A 22 21.82 26.25 6.36
N TYR A 23 22.85 25.57 6.85
CA TYR A 23 23.17 25.45 8.27
C TYR A 23 23.85 26.72 8.82
N ALA A 24 24.72 27.36 8.03
CA ALA A 24 25.43 28.58 8.42
C ALA A 24 24.56 29.84 8.41
N ALA A 25 23.47 29.88 7.64
CA ALA A 25 22.64 31.07 7.44
C ALA A 25 21.52 31.28 8.47
N GLY A 26 21.27 30.34 9.40
CA GLY A 26 20.38 30.49 10.55
C GLY A 26 19.00 31.11 10.29
N GLY A 27 17.98 30.29 10.04
CA GLY A 27 16.56 30.70 10.07
C GLY A 27 15.85 30.75 8.71
N VAL A 28 14.67 31.40 8.70
CA VAL A 28 13.71 31.49 7.57
C VAL A 28 14.33 31.86 6.20
N PRO A 29 15.37 32.72 6.11
CA PRO A 29 16.01 33.04 4.82
C PRO A 29 16.68 31.84 4.14
N GLY A 30 17.24 30.89 4.91
CA GLY A 30 17.90 29.70 4.37
C GLY A 30 16.93 28.72 3.71
N LEU A 31 15.71 28.60 4.26
CA LEU A 31 14.64 27.79 3.69
C LEU A 31 14.11 28.39 2.38
N PHE A 32 14.09 29.72 2.27
CA PHE A 32 13.62 30.42 1.07
C PHE A 32 14.58 30.24 -0.12
N VAL A 33 15.89 30.34 0.14
CA VAL A 33 16.92 30.09 -0.89
C VAL A 33 16.95 28.61 -1.29
N GLY A 34 16.78 27.69 -0.33
CA GLY A 34 16.63 26.26 -0.60
C GLY A 34 15.41 25.93 -1.47
N GLY A 35 14.26 26.58 -1.20
CA GLY A 35 13.04 26.44 -1.98
C GLY A 35 13.15 26.98 -3.41
N LEU A 36 13.81 28.13 -3.59
CA LEU A 36 14.09 28.73 -4.90
C LEU A 36 14.98 27.84 -5.77
N LEU A 37 16.05 27.27 -5.19
CA LEU A 37 16.95 26.34 -5.89
C LEU A 37 16.22 25.04 -6.29
N PHE A 38 15.31 24.55 -5.44
CA PHE A 38 14.51 23.35 -5.73
C PHE A 38 13.43 23.61 -6.80
N GLY A 39 12.81 24.79 -6.78
CA GLY A 39 11.84 25.22 -7.81
C GLY A 39 12.49 25.40 -9.18
N ALA A 40 13.66 26.04 -9.24
CA ALA A 40 14.45 26.15 -10.47
C ALA A 40 14.83 24.77 -11.00
N GLN A 41 15.21 23.81 -10.15
CA GLN A 41 15.53 22.43 -10.55
C GLN A 41 14.35 21.70 -11.21
N MET A 42 13.12 21.91 -10.74
CA MET A 42 11.93 21.30 -11.36
C MET A 42 11.67 21.82 -12.77
N VAL A 43 11.93 23.11 -13.02
CA VAL A 43 11.82 23.73 -14.35
C VAL A 43 12.94 23.26 -15.27
N LEU A 44 14.15 23.05 -14.74
CA LEU A 44 15.36 22.68 -15.48
C LEU A 44 15.41 21.22 -15.94
N ARG A 45 14.62 20.31 -15.36
CA ARG A 45 14.58 18.89 -15.76
C ARG A 45 13.88 18.64 -17.11
N LYS A 46 13.30 19.66 -17.74
CA LYS A 46 12.45 19.48 -18.94
C LYS A 46 12.87 20.22 -20.21
N THR A 47 13.99 20.93 -20.23
CA THR A 47 14.39 21.71 -21.43
C THR A 47 15.90 21.64 -21.71
N PRO A 48 16.32 21.60 -23.00
CA PRO A 48 17.72 21.70 -23.37
C PRO A 48 18.27 23.10 -23.04
N VAL A 49 19.52 23.15 -22.58
CA VAL A 49 20.18 24.33 -22.02
C VAL A 49 20.28 25.45 -23.07
N LEU A 50 19.46 26.49 -22.90
CA LEU A 50 19.52 27.75 -23.65
C LEU A 50 20.38 28.80 -22.89
N PRO A 51 20.84 29.88 -23.53
CA PRO A 51 21.65 30.93 -22.90
C PRO A 51 21.06 31.53 -21.61
N ARG A 52 19.72 31.54 -21.48
CA ARG A 52 19.00 32.04 -20.30
C ARG A 52 19.23 31.20 -19.04
N THR A 53 19.54 29.92 -19.20
CA THR A 53 19.81 28.99 -18.09
C THR A 53 21.11 29.33 -17.35
N ALA A 54 22.15 29.72 -18.10
CA ALA A 54 23.42 30.16 -17.54
C ALA A 54 23.28 31.50 -16.80
N GLN A 55 22.41 32.38 -17.31
CA GLN A 55 22.12 33.67 -16.72
C GLN A 55 21.40 33.54 -15.37
N ALA A 56 20.41 32.64 -15.27
CA ALA A 56 19.71 32.36 -14.02
C ALA A 56 20.62 31.75 -12.94
N LEU A 57 21.61 30.94 -13.35
CA LEU A 57 22.59 30.35 -12.45
C LEU A 57 23.58 31.40 -11.92
N ASP A 58 24.11 32.28 -12.79
CA ASP A 58 24.98 33.40 -12.39
C ASP A 58 24.26 34.33 -11.39
N TRP A 59 23.00 34.66 -11.66
CA TRP A 59 22.19 35.47 -10.77
C TRP A 59 21.97 34.82 -9.41
N SER A 60 21.71 33.51 -9.37
CA SER A 60 21.55 32.76 -8.12
C SER A 60 22.83 32.76 -7.28
N LEU A 61 23.99 32.62 -7.92
CA LEU A 61 25.30 32.66 -7.26
C LEU A 61 25.65 34.05 -6.72
N ARG A 62 25.29 35.11 -7.45
CA ARG A 62 25.50 36.50 -7.00
C ARG A 62 24.56 36.89 -5.86
N ALA A 63 23.31 36.43 -5.91
CA ALA A 63 22.36 36.61 -4.81
C ALA A 63 22.83 35.90 -3.52
N ALA A 64 23.37 34.68 -3.64
CA ALA A 64 23.95 33.95 -2.52
C ALA A 64 25.19 34.65 -1.89
N ARG A 65 25.87 35.51 -2.66
CA ARG A 65 26.97 36.37 -2.18
C ARG A 65 26.49 37.73 -1.63
N GLY A 66 25.18 37.92 -1.48
CA GLY A 66 24.59 39.12 -0.87
C GLY A 66 24.37 40.29 -1.83
N ASP A 67 24.49 40.09 -3.15
CA ASP A 67 24.19 41.14 -4.13
C ASP A 67 22.67 41.38 -4.25
N ARG A 68 22.17 42.33 -3.46
CA ARG A 68 20.74 42.67 -3.40
C ARG A 68 20.18 43.21 -4.71
N LYS A 69 21.01 43.71 -5.64
CA LYS A 69 20.54 44.23 -6.94
C LYS A 69 20.09 43.11 -7.88
N VAL A 70 20.61 41.91 -7.68
CA VAL A 70 20.29 40.73 -8.50
C VAL A 70 18.94 40.11 -8.12
N LEU A 71 18.50 40.27 -6.86
CA LEU A 71 17.18 39.79 -6.43
C LEU A 71 16.04 40.44 -7.22
N ALA A 72 16.13 41.74 -7.49
CA ALA A 72 15.14 42.44 -8.33
C ALA A 72 15.11 41.92 -9.78
N GLN A 73 16.26 41.54 -10.33
CA GLN A 73 16.37 40.97 -11.68
C GLN A 73 15.80 39.55 -11.75
N VAL A 74 15.98 38.75 -10.69
CA VAL A 74 15.37 37.41 -10.56
C VAL A 74 13.85 37.50 -10.47
N PHE A 75 13.30 38.47 -9.71
CA PHE A 75 11.85 38.67 -9.62
C PHE A 75 11.26 39.10 -10.97
N GLN A 76 11.87 40.07 -11.66
CA GLN A 76 11.44 40.51 -12.98
C GLN A 76 11.44 39.34 -14.00
N PHE A 77 12.47 38.48 -13.98
CA PHE A 77 12.57 37.32 -14.87
C PHE A 77 11.46 36.29 -14.63
N LEU A 78 11.04 36.09 -13.38
CA LEU A 78 9.95 35.16 -13.04
C LEU A 78 8.57 35.74 -13.40
N GLU A 79 8.38 37.06 -13.30
CA GLU A 79 7.18 37.74 -13.77
C GLU A 79 7.03 37.64 -15.30
N ASP A 80 8.12 37.79 -16.05
CA ASP A 80 8.11 37.67 -17.51
C ASP A 80 7.81 36.22 -17.98
N GLU A 81 8.29 35.19 -17.27
CA GLU A 81 7.99 33.78 -17.57
C GLU A 81 6.52 33.41 -17.26
N THR A 82 5.95 33.95 -16.19
CA THR A 82 4.55 33.70 -15.84
C THR A 82 3.58 34.41 -16.79
N ALA A 83 3.97 35.54 -17.38
CA ALA A 83 3.20 36.22 -18.44
C ALA A 83 3.12 35.41 -19.75
N ILE A 84 4.13 34.56 -20.05
CA ILE A 84 4.14 33.72 -21.27
C ILE A 84 3.12 32.58 -21.19
N VAL A 85 2.72 32.15 -19.98
CA VAL A 85 1.77 31.05 -19.76
C VAL A 85 0.30 31.51 -19.83
N GLY A 86 0.05 32.83 -19.90
CA GLY A 86 -1.28 33.43 -19.76
C GLY A 86 -2.08 33.73 -21.03
N ASN A 87 -1.58 33.41 -22.24
CA ASN A 87 -2.32 33.74 -23.46
C ASN A 87 -3.30 32.62 -23.89
N PRO A 88 -4.61 32.89 -24.02
CA PRO A 88 -5.56 31.92 -24.56
C PRO A 88 -5.42 31.82 -26.09
N MET A 89 -5.27 30.59 -26.60
CA MET A 89 -5.27 30.29 -28.04
C MET A 89 -6.64 30.62 -28.66
N PRO A 90 -6.71 31.37 -29.78
CA PRO A 90 -7.96 31.61 -30.48
C PRO A 90 -8.29 30.46 -31.45
N GLY A 91 -9.54 29.98 -31.40
CA GLY A 91 -10.22 29.33 -32.52
C GLY A 91 -9.92 27.84 -32.74
N GLN A 92 -10.68 26.95 -32.09
CA GLN A 92 -10.95 25.60 -32.61
C GLN A 92 -12.44 25.45 -32.89
N ALA A 93 -12.76 25.35 -34.18
CA ALA A 93 -14.07 24.95 -34.69
C ALA A 93 -14.44 23.52 -34.22
N PRO A 94 -15.74 23.19 -34.12
CA PRO A 94 -16.19 21.91 -33.57
C PRO A 94 -15.70 20.73 -34.39
N ARG A 95 -14.93 19.83 -33.76
CA ARG A 95 -14.53 18.55 -34.34
C ARG A 95 -15.77 17.68 -34.59
N SER A 96 -16.04 17.38 -35.85
CA SER A 96 -17.03 16.39 -36.25
C SER A 96 -16.68 15.03 -35.65
N VAL A 97 -17.66 14.40 -35.01
CA VAL A 97 -17.58 13.01 -34.53
C VAL A 97 -17.44 12.10 -35.75
N LEU A 98 -16.25 11.54 -35.97
CA LEU A 98 -16.07 10.45 -36.92
C LEU A 98 -16.66 9.17 -36.30
N PRO A 99 -17.42 8.36 -37.08
CA PRO A 99 -17.98 7.12 -36.58
C PRO A 99 -16.86 6.16 -36.16
N SER A 100 -17.07 5.48 -35.03
CA SER A 100 -16.17 4.48 -34.47
C SER A 100 -15.76 3.46 -35.53
N GLN A 101 -14.52 3.54 -36.00
CA GLN A 101 -13.94 2.47 -36.80
C GLN A 101 -13.79 1.24 -35.90
N VAL A 102 -14.56 0.20 -36.25
CA VAL A 102 -14.39 -1.15 -35.72
C VAL A 102 -12.96 -1.58 -36.02
N ILE A 103 -12.12 -1.64 -34.99
CA ILE A 103 -10.78 -2.23 -35.10
C ILE A 103 -11.00 -3.71 -35.44
N PRO A 104 -10.54 -4.20 -36.61
CA PRO A 104 -10.69 -5.61 -36.94
C PRO A 104 -9.93 -6.45 -35.90
N PRO A 105 -10.44 -7.63 -35.53
CA PRO A 105 -9.76 -8.52 -34.60
C PRO A 105 -8.34 -8.76 -35.11
N VAL A 106 -7.35 -8.41 -34.29
CA VAL A 106 -5.94 -8.76 -34.52
C VAL A 106 -5.90 -10.28 -34.62
N GLN A 107 -5.72 -10.79 -35.83
CA GLN A 107 -5.46 -12.22 -36.00
C GLN A 107 -4.21 -12.56 -35.18
N PRO A 108 -4.23 -13.64 -34.37
CA PRO A 108 -3.03 -14.08 -33.70
C PRO A 108 -1.96 -14.27 -34.78
N ILE A 109 -0.85 -13.55 -34.63
CA ILE A 109 0.31 -13.69 -35.51
C ILE A 109 0.58 -15.19 -35.58
N GLY A 110 0.32 -15.76 -36.76
CA GLY A 110 0.51 -17.17 -37.02
C GLY A 110 1.90 -17.55 -36.55
N ALA A 111 2.00 -18.69 -35.88
CA ALA A 111 3.22 -19.26 -35.36
C ALA A 111 4.23 -19.53 -36.50
N LYS A 112 4.89 -18.48 -36.99
CA LYS A 112 6.27 -18.56 -37.42
C LYS A 112 7.07 -18.40 -36.15
N GLU A 113 7.26 -19.54 -35.50
CA GLU A 113 8.22 -19.82 -34.46
C GLU A 113 9.52 -19.05 -34.78
N LEU A 114 9.64 -17.85 -34.20
CA LEU A 114 10.81 -17.01 -34.37
C LEU A 114 12.01 -17.87 -33.97
N ALA A 115 13.00 -17.97 -34.84
CA ALA A 115 14.30 -18.54 -34.55
C ALA A 115 14.75 -18.08 -33.14
N TYR A 116 14.58 -18.95 -32.15
CA TYR A 116 14.82 -18.59 -30.75
C TYR A 116 16.30 -18.25 -30.61
N LYS A 117 16.59 -17.03 -30.13
CA LYS A 117 17.97 -16.59 -29.84
C LYS A 117 18.72 -17.67 -29.02
N PRO A 118 20.05 -17.84 -29.21
CA PRO A 118 20.85 -18.81 -28.46
C PRO A 118 20.69 -18.71 -26.92
N VAL A 119 20.31 -17.54 -26.42
CA VAL A 119 20.07 -17.24 -24.99
C VAL A 119 18.98 -18.12 -24.35
N TYR A 120 18.01 -18.61 -25.12
CA TYR A 120 16.94 -19.47 -24.60
C TYR A 120 17.27 -20.96 -24.69
N ARG A 121 18.35 -21.32 -25.41
CA ARG A 121 18.72 -22.71 -25.67
C ARG A 121 19.16 -23.35 -24.36
N GLY A 122 18.50 -24.45 -23.99
CA GLY A 122 18.80 -25.21 -22.76
C GLY A 122 18.13 -24.70 -21.48
N LEU A 123 17.27 -23.67 -21.56
CA LEU A 123 16.44 -23.27 -20.41
C LEU A 123 15.16 -24.11 -20.35
N GLU A 124 14.87 -24.65 -19.18
CA GLU A 124 13.61 -25.34 -18.91
C GLU A 124 12.46 -24.34 -18.71
N LYS A 125 11.23 -24.79 -18.99
CA LYS A 125 10.02 -24.00 -18.68
C LYS A 125 9.87 -23.86 -17.17
N LEU A 126 9.39 -22.71 -16.71
CA LEU A 126 9.07 -22.50 -15.30
C LEU A 126 8.12 -23.63 -14.82
N PRO A 127 8.47 -24.36 -13.75
CA PRO A 127 7.60 -25.40 -13.20
C PRO A 127 6.25 -24.82 -12.74
N PRO A 128 5.19 -25.64 -12.63
CA PRO A 128 3.85 -25.15 -12.32
C PRO A 128 3.69 -24.60 -10.89
N LEU A 129 4.64 -24.93 -9.99
CA LEU A 129 4.69 -24.52 -8.58
C LEU A 129 3.37 -24.77 -7.84
N LEU A 130 2.77 -25.95 -8.04
CA LEU A 130 1.55 -26.35 -7.33
C LEU A 130 1.88 -26.59 -5.85
N GLY A 131 1.00 -26.16 -4.95
CA GLY A 131 1.18 -26.35 -3.51
C GLY A 131 2.20 -25.43 -2.86
N TYR A 132 2.62 -24.36 -3.55
CA TYR A 132 3.48 -23.31 -2.98
C TYR A 132 2.73 -21.99 -2.86
N GLN A 133 3.02 -21.24 -1.81
CA GLN A 133 2.83 -19.79 -1.80
C GLN A 133 3.87 -19.19 -2.75
N ILE A 134 3.50 -18.20 -3.57
CA ILE A 134 4.40 -17.67 -4.60
C ILE A 134 4.61 -16.18 -4.37
N VAL A 135 5.86 -15.74 -4.44
CA VAL A 135 6.19 -14.31 -4.47
C VAL A 135 7.04 -14.02 -5.70
N ILE A 136 6.61 -13.04 -6.50
CA ILE A 136 7.26 -12.64 -7.75
C ILE A 136 7.82 -11.24 -7.56
N TYR A 137 9.14 -11.12 -7.51
CA TYR A 137 9.85 -9.86 -7.35
C TYR A 137 10.30 -9.32 -8.69
N GLY A 138 10.26 -8.01 -8.85
CA GLY A 138 10.91 -7.33 -9.95
C GLY A 138 10.40 -5.93 -10.18
N PRO A 139 11.20 -5.08 -10.83
CA PRO A 139 10.85 -3.69 -11.09
C PRO A 139 9.56 -3.58 -11.92
N THR A 140 9.00 -2.37 -11.96
CA THR A 140 7.91 -2.07 -12.89
C THR A 140 8.30 -2.46 -14.32
N LYS A 141 7.34 -2.98 -15.09
CA LYS A 141 7.55 -3.50 -16.46
C LYS A 141 8.40 -4.77 -16.61
N SER A 142 8.84 -5.43 -15.53
CA SER A 142 9.53 -6.73 -15.65
C SER A 142 8.67 -7.84 -16.27
N GLY A 143 7.35 -7.70 -16.23
CA GLY A 143 6.40 -8.70 -16.73
C GLY A 143 5.88 -9.66 -15.65
N LYS A 144 5.79 -9.22 -14.38
CA LYS A 144 5.24 -10.02 -13.27
C LYS A 144 3.88 -10.62 -13.60
N SER A 145 2.95 -9.82 -14.12
CA SER A 145 1.64 -10.30 -14.56
C SER A 145 1.76 -11.41 -15.61
N SER A 146 2.80 -11.39 -16.47
CA SER A 146 3.02 -12.46 -17.45
C SER A 146 3.35 -13.80 -16.81
N VAL A 147 4.16 -13.77 -15.75
CA VAL A 147 4.50 -14.96 -14.96
C VAL A 147 3.28 -15.50 -14.25
N ILE A 148 2.45 -14.63 -13.64
CA ILE A 148 1.17 -15.03 -13.05
C ILE A 148 0.33 -15.77 -14.09
N LYS A 149 0.12 -15.18 -15.26
CA LYS A 149 -0.70 -15.79 -16.32
C LYS A 149 -0.17 -17.15 -16.74
N ALA A 150 1.14 -17.33 -16.84
CA ALA A 150 1.74 -18.63 -17.14
C ALA A 150 1.46 -19.67 -16.03
N LEU A 151 1.53 -19.25 -14.76
CA LEU A 151 1.21 -20.11 -13.62
C LEU A 151 -0.28 -20.49 -13.57
N LEU A 152 -1.19 -19.58 -13.94
CA LEU A 152 -2.64 -19.84 -13.90
C LEU A 152 -3.11 -20.93 -14.86
N ILE A 153 -2.34 -21.24 -15.92
CA ILE A 153 -2.65 -22.33 -16.87
C ILE A 153 -2.76 -23.68 -16.16
N HIS A 154 -1.96 -23.89 -15.10
CA HIS A 154 -1.90 -25.15 -14.35
C HIS A 154 -2.94 -25.23 -13.21
N ARG A 155 -3.86 -24.27 -13.10
CA ARG A 155 -4.76 -24.10 -11.94
C ARG A 155 -6.24 -24.13 -12.34
N GLN A 156 -6.61 -24.90 -13.36
CA GLN A 156 -7.96 -24.86 -13.96
C GLN A 156 -9.08 -25.20 -12.96
N GLU A 157 -8.82 -26.14 -12.06
CA GLU A 157 -9.79 -26.57 -11.05
C GLU A 157 -9.92 -25.60 -9.86
N ALA A 158 -9.03 -24.61 -9.75
CA ALA A 158 -9.00 -23.72 -8.60
C ALA A 158 -9.88 -22.48 -8.79
N GLU A 159 -10.37 -21.93 -7.68
CA GLU A 159 -10.98 -20.60 -7.66
C GLU A 159 -9.89 -19.54 -7.73
N LEU A 160 -10.08 -18.51 -8.56
CA LEU A 160 -9.13 -17.42 -8.73
C LEU A 160 -9.76 -16.11 -8.29
N LEU A 161 -9.19 -15.52 -7.24
CA LEU A 161 -9.53 -14.19 -6.76
C LEU A 161 -8.33 -13.26 -7.03
N ILE A 162 -8.47 -12.36 -8.00
CA ILE A 162 -7.39 -11.50 -8.48
C ILE A 162 -7.64 -10.07 -7.99
N LEU A 163 -6.71 -9.55 -7.19
CA LEU A 163 -6.67 -8.17 -6.75
C LEU A 163 -5.81 -7.38 -7.75
N ASP A 164 -6.47 -6.69 -8.67
CA ASP A 164 -5.84 -5.94 -9.76
C ASP A 164 -6.48 -4.54 -9.88
N PRO A 165 -5.83 -3.50 -9.31
CA PRO A 165 -6.32 -2.14 -9.38
C PRO A 165 -6.23 -1.53 -10.80
N HIS A 166 -5.41 -2.13 -11.67
CA HIS A 166 -5.10 -1.66 -13.02
C HIS A 166 -5.66 -2.59 -14.10
N TYR A 167 -6.72 -3.34 -13.77
CA TYR A 167 -7.31 -4.31 -14.67
C TYR A 167 -7.71 -3.71 -16.03
N GLU A 168 -7.27 -4.40 -17.09
CA GLU A 168 -7.69 -4.17 -18.47
C GLU A 168 -8.46 -5.39 -19.02
N PRO A 169 -9.50 -5.18 -19.86
CA PRO A 169 -10.21 -6.28 -20.50
C PRO A 169 -9.29 -7.30 -21.20
N GLY A 170 -9.49 -8.59 -20.95
CA GLY A 170 -8.70 -9.68 -21.52
C GLY A 170 -7.36 -9.96 -20.80
N ASN A 171 -7.06 -9.24 -19.71
CA ASN A 171 -5.83 -9.44 -18.94
C ASN A 171 -5.84 -10.78 -18.17
N TRP A 172 -7.01 -11.22 -17.67
CA TRP A 172 -7.18 -12.39 -16.81
C TRP A 172 -8.16 -13.42 -17.40
N PRO A 173 -8.07 -14.71 -16.99
CA PRO A 173 -9.01 -15.74 -17.44
C PRO A 173 -10.47 -15.37 -17.11
N SER A 174 -11.42 -15.70 -17.98
CA SER A 174 -12.86 -15.43 -17.77
C SER A 174 -13.44 -16.08 -16.51
N ARG A 175 -12.85 -17.19 -16.05
CA ARG A 175 -13.22 -17.86 -14.78
C ARG A 175 -12.73 -17.14 -13.52
N ALA A 176 -11.89 -16.12 -13.66
CA ALA A 176 -11.39 -15.37 -12.52
C ALA A 176 -12.43 -14.36 -12.02
N VAL A 177 -12.37 -14.12 -10.72
CA VAL A 177 -13.01 -12.98 -10.08
C VAL A 177 -11.95 -11.89 -9.94
N VAL A 178 -12.12 -10.78 -10.65
CA VAL A 178 -11.20 -9.63 -10.60
C VAL A 178 -11.80 -8.55 -9.71
N VAL A 179 -11.01 -8.09 -8.76
CA VAL A 179 -11.41 -7.10 -7.75
C VAL A 179 -10.47 -5.92 -7.80
N GLY A 180 -11.03 -4.73 -7.68
CA GLY A 180 -10.27 -3.49 -7.69
C GLY A 180 -10.14 -2.70 -9.00
N PRO A 181 -10.69 -3.09 -10.18
CA PRO A 181 -10.55 -2.28 -11.39
C PRO A 181 -10.86 -0.80 -11.15
N GLY A 182 -10.02 0.08 -11.70
CA GLY A 182 -10.18 1.52 -11.52
C GLY A 182 -9.79 2.00 -10.12
N LEU A 183 -8.74 1.41 -9.52
CA LEU A 183 -8.22 1.79 -8.20
C LEU A 183 -9.25 1.63 -7.07
N ASN A 184 -10.15 0.64 -7.15
CA ASN A 184 -11.15 0.41 -6.11
C ASN A 184 -10.55 -0.32 -4.90
N TRP A 185 -9.80 0.42 -4.09
CA TRP A 185 -9.10 -0.08 -2.89
C TRP A 185 -10.06 -0.64 -1.83
N THR A 186 -11.27 -0.08 -1.71
CA THR A 186 -12.29 -0.59 -0.78
C THR A 186 -12.74 -2.00 -1.15
N ALA A 187 -12.99 -2.27 -2.44
CA ALA A 187 -13.34 -3.62 -2.88
C ALA A 187 -12.19 -4.60 -2.66
N ILE A 188 -10.94 -4.17 -2.89
CA ILE A 188 -9.74 -4.96 -2.61
C ILE A 188 -9.66 -5.29 -1.10
N ASP A 189 -9.88 -4.30 -0.22
CA ASP A 189 -9.86 -4.51 1.23
C ASP A 189 -10.93 -5.52 1.67
N HIS A 190 -12.15 -5.41 1.14
CA HIS A 190 -13.22 -6.37 1.38
C HIS A 190 -12.87 -7.78 0.90
N ALA A 191 -12.20 -7.91 -0.26
CA ALA A 191 -11.75 -9.20 -0.77
C ALA A 191 -10.65 -9.83 0.10
N ILE A 192 -9.73 -9.03 0.65
CA ILE A 192 -8.74 -9.49 1.63
C ILE A 192 -9.45 -10.00 2.90
N ASN A 193 -10.41 -9.23 3.42
CA ASN A 193 -11.18 -9.63 4.60
C ASN A 193 -11.98 -10.92 4.35
N TYR A 194 -12.60 -11.04 3.18
CA TYR A 194 -13.25 -12.28 2.77
C TYR A 194 -12.29 -13.47 2.80
N ALA A 195 -11.09 -13.34 2.21
CA ALA A 195 -10.13 -14.43 2.21
C ALA A 195 -9.70 -14.84 3.64
N GLN A 196 -9.66 -13.89 4.58
CA GLN A 196 -9.42 -14.18 6.00
C GLN A 196 -10.60 -14.91 6.68
N ILE A 197 -11.84 -14.51 6.37
CA ILE A 197 -13.04 -15.20 6.85
C ILE A 197 -13.10 -16.63 6.29
N GLU A 198 -12.77 -16.80 5.00
CA GLU A 198 -12.71 -18.11 4.36
C GLU A 198 -11.64 -18.99 5.00
N LEU A 199 -10.45 -18.45 5.31
CA LEU A 199 -9.42 -19.14 6.07
C LEU A 199 -9.97 -19.68 7.40
N GLN A 200 -10.62 -18.83 8.19
CA GLN A 200 -11.21 -19.24 9.48
C GLN A 200 -12.31 -20.28 9.32
N THR A 201 -13.18 -20.11 8.32
CA THR A 201 -14.28 -21.03 8.01
C THR A 201 -13.74 -22.42 7.70
N ARG A 202 -12.73 -22.51 6.83
CA ARG A 202 -12.10 -23.79 6.49
C ARG A 202 -11.42 -24.45 7.69
N TYR A 203 -10.76 -23.67 8.55
CA TYR A 203 -10.19 -24.22 9.80
C TYR A 203 -11.26 -24.75 10.76
N HIS A 204 -12.40 -24.07 10.91
CA HIS A 204 -13.53 -24.57 11.69
C HIS A 204 -14.10 -25.87 11.11
N GLN A 205 -14.20 -25.98 9.79
CA GLN A 205 -14.63 -27.22 9.12
C GLN A 205 -13.63 -28.36 9.36
N LEU A 206 -12.32 -28.10 9.25
CA LEU A 206 -11.29 -29.10 9.58
C LEU A 206 -11.34 -29.55 11.05
N ALA A 207 -11.64 -28.64 11.97
CA ALA A 207 -11.69 -28.94 13.40
C ALA A 207 -12.96 -29.69 13.83
N SER A 208 -14.06 -29.54 13.08
CA SER A 208 -15.36 -30.12 13.42
C SER A 208 -15.64 -31.46 12.73
N GLN A 209 -14.85 -31.85 11.73
CA GLN A 209 -15.07 -33.06 10.96
C GLN A 209 -13.96 -34.11 11.16
N PRO A 210 -14.26 -35.40 10.93
CA PRO A 210 -13.23 -36.45 10.94
C PRO A 210 -12.10 -36.13 9.95
N ARG A 211 -10.87 -36.51 10.32
CA ARG A 211 -9.69 -36.28 9.47
C ARG A 211 -9.89 -36.90 8.08
N GLY A 212 -9.74 -36.09 7.04
CA GLY A 212 -9.90 -36.50 5.65
C GLY A 212 -11.32 -36.43 5.10
N ALA A 213 -12.32 -36.08 5.92
CA ALA A 213 -13.72 -35.93 5.47
C ALA A 213 -13.95 -34.63 4.68
N VAL A 214 -13.11 -33.61 4.89
CA VAL A 214 -13.20 -32.33 4.19
C VAL A 214 -12.12 -32.25 3.14
N GLN A 215 -12.53 -31.98 1.90
CA GLN A 215 -11.63 -31.56 0.82
C GLN A 215 -12.06 -30.17 0.36
N PHE A 216 -11.10 -29.26 0.26
CA PHE A 216 -11.38 -27.91 -0.20
C PHE A 216 -11.02 -27.77 -1.66
N ARG A 217 -11.86 -27.03 -2.39
CA ARG A 217 -11.45 -26.50 -3.68
C ARG A 217 -10.35 -25.45 -3.44
N PRO A 218 -9.19 -25.53 -4.12
CA PRO A 218 -8.13 -24.56 -3.91
C PRO A 218 -8.57 -23.15 -4.28
N LEU A 219 -8.30 -22.19 -3.40
CA LEU A 219 -8.50 -20.77 -3.64
C LEU A 219 -7.13 -20.12 -3.83
N TYR A 220 -6.91 -19.49 -4.99
CA TYR A 220 -5.75 -18.65 -5.23
C TYR A 220 -6.13 -17.17 -5.10
N LEU A 221 -5.53 -16.50 -4.11
CA LEU A 221 -5.54 -15.06 -3.95
C LEU A 221 -4.32 -14.47 -4.66
N ILE A 222 -4.54 -13.83 -5.81
CA ILE A 222 -3.50 -13.23 -6.62
C ILE A 222 -3.50 -11.71 -6.41
N VAL A 223 -2.33 -11.13 -6.18
CA VAL A 223 -2.15 -9.69 -6.01
C VAL A 223 -1.17 -9.20 -7.07
N ASP A 224 -1.63 -8.51 -8.11
CA ASP A 224 -0.79 -8.10 -9.26
C ASP A 224 -0.02 -6.79 -9.05
N GLU A 225 -0.41 -6.00 -8.04
CA GLU A 225 0.32 -4.79 -7.65
C GLU A 225 0.34 -4.65 -6.11
N MET A 226 1.20 -5.44 -5.48
CA MET A 226 1.25 -5.51 -4.02
C MET A 226 1.74 -4.20 -3.40
N SER A 227 2.69 -3.50 -4.03
CA SER A 227 3.31 -2.33 -3.44
C SER A 227 2.32 -1.16 -3.35
N ALA A 228 1.57 -0.87 -4.41
CA ALA A 228 0.50 0.14 -4.36
C ALA A 228 -0.57 -0.24 -3.33
N LEU A 229 -0.99 -1.51 -3.32
CA LEU A 229 -1.98 -2.02 -2.38
C LEU A 229 -1.56 -1.78 -0.92
N THR A 230 -0.29 -2.06 -0.57
CA THR A 230 0.21 -1.85 0.80
C THR A 230 0.32 -0.39 1.23
N MET A 231 0.36 0.55 0.29
CA MET A 231 0.35 1.98 0.58
C MET A 231 -1.07 2.49 0.86
N GLU A 232 -2.05 1.97 0.12
CA GLU A 232 -3.44 2.45 0.16
C GLU A 232 -4.28 1.76 1.23
N ILE A 233 -3.97 0.50 1.54
CA ILE A 233 -4.77 -0.32 2.45
C ILE A 233 -3.96 -0.62 3.72
N PRO A 234 -4.36 -0.08 4.89
CA PRO A 234 -3.70 -0.36 6.16
C PRO A 234 -3.58 -1.85 6.44
N ASP A 235 -2.42 -2.27 6.93
CA ASP A 235 -2.10 -3.66 7.29
C ASP A 235 -2.32 -4.72 6.20
N ALA A 236 -2.51 -4.34 4.95
CA ALA A 236 -2.81 -5.31 3.90
C ALA A 236 -1.67 -6.31 3.68
N GLY A 237 -0.42 -5.85 3.70
CA GLY A 237 0.76 -6.73 3.63
C GLY A 237 0.75 -7.78 4.75
N LYS A 238 0.53 -7.33 6.00
CA LYS A 238 0.43 -8.20 7.18
C LYS A 238 -0.68 -9.26 7.02
N ARG A 239 -1.86 -8.88 6.52
CA ARG A 239 -3.00 -9.78 6.29
C ARG A 239 -2.71 -10.80 5.18
N LEU A 240 -2.13 -10.36 4.07
CA LEU A 240 -1.72 -11.22 2.96
C LEU A 240 -0.66 -12.24 3.38
N PHE A 241 0.35 -11.84 4.17
CA PHE A 241 1.33 -12.78 4.70
C PHE A 241 0.74 -13.76 5.71
N ASN A 242 -0.22 -13.34 6.55
CA ASN A 242 -0.93 -14.26 7.43
C ASN A 242 -1.66 -15.34 6.61
N LEU A 243 -2.34 -14.95 5.52
CA LEU A 243 -2.98 -15.88 4.60
C LEU A 243 -1.95 -16.84 3.98
N ALA A 244 -0.82 -16.33 3.50
CA ALA A 244 0.24 -17.15 2.94
C ALA A 244 0.79 -18.19 3.96
N GLN A 245 1.01 -17.77 5.20
CA GLN A 245 1.56 -18.64 6.24
C GLN A 245 0.59 -19.73 6.71
N GLN A 246 -0.71 -19.43 6.76
CA GLN A 246 -1.71 -20.31 7.37
C GLN A 246 -2.56 -21.06 6.33
N GLY A 247 -2.56 -20.61 5.07
CA GLY A 247 -3.47 -21.11 4.03
C GLY A 247 -3.18 -22.53 3.55
N ARG A 248 -1.94 -23.01 3.68
CA ARG A 248 -1.51 -24.33 3.17
C ARG A 248 -2.39 -25.49 3.62
N LYS A 249 -2.83 -25.52 4.88
CA LYS A 249 -3.62 -26.64 5.43
C LYS A 249 -5.08 -26.65 4.97
N VAL A 250 -5.54 -25.53 4.40
CA VAL A 250 -6.94 -25.30 4.01
C VAL A 250 -7.06 -24.90 2.54
N ASP A 251 -6.05 -25.25 1.72
CA ASP A 251 -5.97 -24.97 0.29
C ASP A 251 -6.23 -23.51 -0.10
N ILE A 252 -5.72 -22.57 0.72
CA ILE A 252 -5.65 -21.15 0.35
C ILE A 252 -4.20 -20.81 -0.01
N TRP A 253 -4.03 -20.36 -1.24
CA TRP A 253 -2.74 -20.09 -1.86
C TRP A 253 -2.66 -18.63 -2.29
N THR A 254 -1.48 -18.04 -2.20
CA THR A 254 -1.23 -16.64 -2.55
C THR A 254 -0.20 -16.55 -3.66
N ILE A 255 -0.40 -15.59 -4.58
CA ILE A 255 0.60 -15.15 -5.55
C ILE A 255 0.76 -13.65 -5.37
N LEU A 256 1.90 -13.22 -4.83
CA LEU A 256 2.17 -11.83 -4.45
C LEU A 256 3.22 -11.22 -5.37
N THR A 257 3.10 -9.94 -5.75
CA THR A 257 3.99 -9.30 -6.73
C THR A 257 4.62 -7.97 -6.28
N PRO A 258 5.39 -7.95 -5.18
CA PRO A 258 6.07 -6.72 -4.76
C PRO A 258 7.14 -6.24 -5.76
N HIS A 259 7.40 -4.94 -5.80
CA HIS A 259 8.42 -4.35 -6.68
C HIS A 259 9.86 -4.78 -6.34
N SER A 260 10.14 -5.04 -5.07
CA SER A 260 11.46 -5.48 -4.62
C SER A 260 11.36 -6.53 -3.54
N THR A 261 12.51 -7.12 -3.22
CA THR A 261 12.69 -8.02 -2.09
C THR A 261 12.73 -7.29 -0.73
N GLU A 262 12.57 -5.96 -0.66
CA GLU A 262 12.60 -5.23 0.61
C GLU A 262 11.35 -5.48 1.46
N VAL A 263 11.55 -5.62 2.77
CA VAL A 263 10.49 -5.99 3.73
C VAL A 263 9.45 -4.87 3.90
N GLU A 264 9.91 -3.64 3.76
CA GLU A 264 9.08 -2.43 3.79
C GLU A 264 8.09 -2.38 2.62
N GLN A 265 8.57 -2.61 1.40
CA GLN A 265 7.74 -2.57 0.18
C GLN A 265 6.73 -3.71 0.07
N MET A 266 6.78 -4.68 0.98
CA MET A 266 5.80 -5.75 1.11
C MET A 266 4.86 -5.55 2.31
N GLY A 267 5.02 -4.48 3.10
CA GLY A 267 4.27 -4.30 4.34
C GLY A 267 4.51 -5.41 5.37
N ALA A 268 5.71 -6.01 5.38
CA ALA A 268 6.06 -7.18 6.19
C ALA A 268 7.08 -6.88 7.30
N GLN A 269 7.24 -5.61 7.69
CA GLN A 269 8.24 -5.16 8.67
C GLN A 269 8.22 -6.06 9.92
N GLY A 270 9.38 -6.61 10.29
CA GLY A 270 9.53 -7.57 11.40
C GLY A 270 9.16 -9.03 11.09
N ARG A 271 8.78 -9.37 9.85
CA ARG A 271 8.35 -10.73 9.44
C ARG A 271 9.13 -11.29 8.24
N GLY A 272 10.42 -11.00 8.13
CA GLY A 272 11.27 -11.49 7.04
C GLY A 272 11.21 -13.02 6.83
N ASN A 273 11.01 -13.78 7.91
CA ASN A 273 10.86 -15.25 7.88
C ASN A 273 9.57 -15.73 7.17
N ALA A 274 8.57 -14.86 6.97
CA ALA A 274 7.34 -15.26 6.29
C ALA A 274 7.59 -15.73 4.84
N ARG A 275 8.70 -15.31 4.24
CA ARG A 275 9.12 -15.67 2.88
C ARG A 275 9.70 -17.07 2.77
N GLU A 276 10.13 -17.67 3.88
CA GLU A 276 10.68 -19.04 3.87
C GLU A 276 9.65 -20.07 3.39
N ASN A 277 8.36 -19.77 3.55
CA ASN A 277 7.27 -20.67 3.16
C ASN A 277 6.81 -20.47 1.70
N SER A 278 7.59 -19.75 0.88
CA SER A 278 7.21 -19.39 -0.49
C SER A 278 8.23 -19.83 -1.54
N ALA A 279 7.74 -20.16 -2.73
CA ALA A 279 8.56 -20.17 -3.94
C ALA A 279 8.73 -18.72 -4.42
N SER A 280 9.97 -18.28 -4.52
CA SER A 280 10.34 -16.91 -4.88
C SER A 280 10.80 -16.87 -6.33
N ILE A 281 10.18 -16.02 -7.15
CA ILE A 281 10.54 -15.80 -8.54
C ILE A 281 11.12 -14.40 -8.68
N GLU A 282 12.37 -14.30 -9.09
CA GLU A 282 13.03 -13.03 -9.37
C GLU A 282 12.97 -12.73 -10.86
N MET A 283 12.54 -11.51 -11.19
CA MET A 283 12.42 -11.03 -12.56
C MET A 283 13.37 -9.87 -12.83
N PRO A 284 14.14 -9.92 -13.93
CA PRO A 284 14.94 -8.79 -14.37
C PRO A 284 14.06 -7.67 -14.94
N PHE A 285 14.62 -6.46 -15.03
CA PHE A 285 14.03 -5.39 -15.84
C PHE A 285 13.94 -5.83 -17.30
N VAL A 286 12.86 -5.45 -17.98
CA VAL A 286 12.63 -5.76 -19.40
C VAL A 286 12.37 -4.45 -20.14
N PRO A 287 13.22 -4.11 -21.13
CA PRO A 287 12.99 -2.97 -22.00
C PRO A 287 11.66 -3.08 -22.77
N GLU A 288 11.06 -1.95 -23.10
CA GLU A 288 9.74 -1.88 -23.75
C GLU A 288 9.72 -2.62 -25.10
N GLU A 289 10.81 -2.55 -25.85
CA GLU A 289 11.03 -3.26 -27.13
C GLU A 289 11.07 -4.79 -26.98
N GLU A 290 11.24 -5.30 -25.77
CA GLU A 290 11.28 -6.73 -25.47
C GLU A 290 10.01 -7.24 -24.79
N LYS A 291 8.99 -6.39 -24.62
CA LYS A 291 7.80 -6.73 -23.82
C LYS A 291 7.04 -7.96 -24.33
N TYR A 292 7.12 -8.29 -25.61
CA TYR A 292 6.46 -9.46 -26.20
C TYR A 292 7.35 -10.71 -26.31
N LYS A 293 8.59 -10.67 -25.78
CA LYS A 293 9.50 -11.83 -25.81
C LYS A 293 9.30 -12.76 -24.61
N PRO A 294 9.68 -14.04 -24.67
CA PRO A 294 9.73 -14.89 -23.49
C PRO A 294 10.62 -14.28 -22.39
N ARG A 295 10.22 -14.44 -21.14
CA ARG A 295 10.98 -13.96 -19.97
C ARG A 295 11.90 -15.04 -19.46
N ILE A 296 13.06 -14.64 -18.94
CA ILE A 296 13.92 -15.52 -18.15
C ILE A 296 13.79 -15.09 -16.70
N VAL A 297 13.48 -16.03 -15.82
CA VAL A 297 13.30 -15.80 -14.39
C VAL A 297 14.22 -16.68 -13.59
N THR A 298 14.55 -16.27 -12.37
CA THR A 298 15.31 -17.09 -11.42
C THR A 298 14.36 -17.57 -10.32
N LEU A 299 14.37 -18.87 -10.05
CA LEU A 299 13.52 -19.49 -9.02
C LEU A 299 14.35 -19.80 -7.77
N TYR A 300 13.78 -19.53 -6.60
CA TYR A 300 14.30 -19.92 -5.29
C TYR A 300 13.19 -20.60 -4.49
N TYR A 301 13.55 -21.57 -3.64
CA TYR A 301 12.64 -22.07 -2.61
C TYR A 301 13.00 -21.37 -1.30
N GLY A 302 12.08 -20.55 -0.78
CA GLY A 302 12.30 -19.71 0.40
C GLY A 302 12.74 -18.29 0.06
N ASN A 303 13.43 -17.65 1.01
CA ASN A 303 13.84 -16.24 0.89
C ASN A 303 15.14 -16.07 0.08
N PRO A 304 15.16 -15.38 -1.08
CA PRO A 304 16.36 -15.25 -1.92
C PRO A 304 17.48 -14.42 -1.28
N ARG A 305 17.21 -13.69 -0.19
CA ARG A 305 18.23 -12.90 0.52
C ARG A 305 19.00 -13.68 1.58
N ARG A 306 18.59 -14.91 1.86
CA ARG A 306 19.32 -15.76 2.79
C ARG A 306 20.61 -16.23 2.14
N LYS A 307 21.73 -16.13 2.86
CA LYS A 307 23.07 -16.47 2.35
C LYS A 307 23.18 -17.93 1.91
N ASP A 308 22.41 -18.81 2.53
CA ASP A 308 22.33 -20.25 2.26
C ASP A 308 21.31 -20.62 1.18
N ASN A 309 20.49 -19.68 0.71
CA ASN A 309 19.46 -19.95 -0.28
C ASN A 309 19.95 -19.70 -1.71
N SER A 310 20.53 -20.73 -2.31
CA SER A 310 20.97 -20.68 -3.71
C SER A 310 19.78 -20.80 -4.67
N PRO A 311 19.84 -20.16 -5.85
CA PRO A 311 18.79 -20.31 -6.85
C PRO A 311 18.68 -21.77 -7.28
N VAL A 312 17.45 -22.25 -7.43
CA VAL A 312 17.13 -23.56 -7.99
C VAL A 312 17.57 -23.63 -9.45
N GLY A 313 17.36 -22.54 -10.18
CA GLY A 313 17.72 -22.44 -11.58
C GLY A 313 17.11 -21.23 -12.27
N ARG A 314 17.43 -21.10 -13.56
CA ARG A 314 16.84 -20.12 -14.46
C ARG A 314 15.85 -20.81 -15.37
N PHE A 315 14.69 -20.20 -15.55
CA PHE A 315 13.58 -20.78 -16.28
C PHE A 315 13.04 -19.82 -17.33
N ILE A 316 12.54 -20.37 -18.43
CA ILE A 316 11.82 -19.61 -19.45
C ILE A 316 10.32 -19.55 -19.11
N VAL A 317 9.76 -18.35 -19.18
CA VAL A 317 8.32 -18.09 -19.12
C VAL A 317 7.88 -17.63 -20.50
N PRO A 318 6.93 -18.31 -21.15
CA PRO A 318 6.48 -17.92 -22.48
C PRO A 318 5.80 -16.54 -22.45
N THR A 319 5.73 -15.89 -23.61
CA THR A 319 4.98 -14.65 -23.77
C THR A 319 3.54 -14.84 -23.28
N PRO A 320 3.00 -13.92 -22.48
CA PRO A 320 1.67 -14.07 -21.88
C PRO A 320 0.59 -14.22 -22.95
N LYS A 321 -0.31 -15.18 -22.75
CA LYS A 321 -1.54 -15.28 -23.53
C LYS A 321 -2.46 -14.10 -23.20
N VAL A 322 -3.09 -13.54 -24.22
CA VAL A 322 -4.29 -12.71 -24.05
C VAL A 322 -5.44 -13.65 -23.76
N TYR A 323 -6.18 -13.42 -22.67
CA TYR A 323 -7.32 -14.26 -22.33
C TYR A 323 -8.55 -13.79 -23.09
N THR A 324 -9.32 -14.75 -23.60
CA THR A 324 -10.62 -14.49 -24.23
C THR A 324 -11.73 -14.54 -23.18
N GLY A 325 -12.69 -13.62 -23.28
CA GLY A 325 -13.84 -13.52 -22.37
C GLY A 325 -13.66 -12.48 -21.26
N THR A 326 -14.76 -12.21 -20.55
CA THR A 326 -14.81 -11.19 -19.50
C THR A 326 -14.85 -11.87 -18.13
N PRO A 327 -13.86 -11.65 -17.24
CA PRO A 327 -13.92 -12.12 -15.86
C PRO A 327 -15.08 -11.48 -15.10
N THR A 328 -15.49 -12.12 -14.00
CA THR A 328 -16.45 -11.50 -13.09
C THR A 328 -15.77 -10.35 -12.35
N LEU A 329 -16.34 -9.16 -12.41
CA LEU A 329 -15.81 -7.98 -11.72
C LEU A 329 -16.55 -7.74 -10.40
N ASN A 330 -15.81 -7.53 -9.31
CA ASN A 330 -16.33 -7.06 -8.00
C ASN A 330 -17.67 -7.70 -7.58
N PRO A 331 -17.79 -9.03 -7.46
CA PRO A 331 -19.07 -9.68 -7.24
C PRO A 331 -19.71 -9.26 -5.91
N ALA A 332 -21.04 -9.13 -5.90
CA ALA A 332 -21.81 -8.65 -4.76
C ALA A 332 -21.64 -9.50 -3.47
N TRP A 333 -21.21 -10.76 -3.56
CA TRP A 333 -20.93 -11.56 -2.37
C TRP A 333 -19.70 -11.06 -1.60
N ILE A 334 -18.71 -10.45 -2.27
CA ILE A 334 -17.56 -9.82 -1.61
C ILE A 334 -18.02 -8.62 -0.77
N ALA A 335 -18.94 -7.81 -1.30
CA ALA A 335 -19.55 -6.71 -0.56
C ALA A 335 -20.40 -7.20 0.63
N ARG A 336 -21.00 -8.39 0.52
CA ARG A 336 -21.81 -9.04 1.57
C ARG A 336 -21.00 -9.79 2.63
N ALA A 337 -19.67 -9.91 2.47
CA ALA A 337 -18.79 -10.47 3.50
C ALA A 337 -18.80 -9.65 4.81
N HIS A 338 -19.52 -8.51 4.87
CA HIS A 338 -20.09 -7.94 6.08
C HIS A 338 -21.63 -7.85 5.94
N PRO A 339 -22.41 -8.38 6.90
CA PRO A 339 -22.35 -8.02 8.32
C PRO A 339 -22.32 -9.25 9.25
N VAL A 340 -21.20 -9.50 9.93
CA VAL A 340 -21.21 -10.36 11.12
C VAL A 340 -21.09 -9.46 12.34
N SER A 341 -22.25 -9.12 12.91
CA SER A 341 -22.33 -8.90 14.35
C SER A 341 -21.85 -10.19 15.02
N ASN A 342 -20.97 -10.09 16.02
CA ASN A 342 -20.56 -11.20 16.86
C ASN A 342 -21.79 -11.82 17.57
N ARG A 343 -22.51 -12.72 16.91
CA ARG A 343 -23.37 -13.70 17.57
C ARG A 343 -22.63 -15.03 17.53
N VAL A 344 -21.91 -15.28 18.61
CA VAL A 344 -21.36 -16.59 18.94
C VAL A 344 -22.54 -17.54 19.20
N PRO A 345 -22.52 -18.80 18.71
CA PRO A 345 -23.57 -19.76 19.00
C PRO A 345 -23.57 -20.09 20.50
N GLU A 346 -24.75 -19.98 21.10
CA GLU A 346 -25.02 -20.25 22.51
C GLU A 346 -24.68 -21.71 22.81
N LYS A 347 -23.52 -21.95 23.44
CA LYS A 347 -23.21 -23.26 24.02
C LYS A 347 -23.99 -23.40 25.32
N THR A 348 -24.95 -24.31 25.31
CA THR A 348 -25.62 -24.89 26.47
C THR A 348 -24.59 -25.40 27.49
N GLY A 349 -24.61 -24.90 28.72
CA GLY A 349 -23.91 -25.54 29.84
C GLY A 349 -23.52 -24.61 31.00
N HIS A 350 -24.31 -24.70 32.08
CA HIS A 350 -24.07 -24.24 33.47
C HIS A 350 -24.18 -22.74 33.81
N ARG A 351 -25.33 -22.43 34.43
CA ARG A 351 -25.66 -21.19 35.14
C ARG A 351 -24.78 -21.06 36.40
N VAL A 352 -24.11 -19.91 36.52
CA VAL A 352 -23.82 -19.25 37.80
C VAL A 352 -24.63 -17.94 37.81
N PRO A 353 -25.34 -17.58 38.90
CA PRO A 353 -26.17 -16.39 38.90
C PRO A 353 -25.28 -15.15 39.06
N ALA A 354 -25.10 -14.39 37.98
CA ALA A 354 -24.56 -13.04 38.03
C ALA A 354 -25.68 -12.03 37.76
N HIS A 355 -25.81 -11.06 38.66
CA HIS A 355 -26.74 -9.94 38.58
C HIS A 355 -26.64 -9.26 37.21
N ARG A 356 -27.70 -9.38 36.42
CA ARG A 356 -27.84 -8.75 35.10
C ARG A 356 -28.39 -7.33 35.33
N HIS A 357 -27.53 -6.33 35.23
CA HIS A 357 -28.00 -4.99 34.89
C HIS A 357 -28.53 -5.04 33.45
N THR A 358 -29.82 -4.85 33.28
CA THR A 358 -30.49 -4.68 31.99
C THR A 358 -29.97 -3.38 31.35
N LEU A 359 -29.11 -3.50 30.35
CA LEU A 359 -28.81 -2.40 29.43
C LEU A 359 -30.03 -2.22 28.51
N GLU A 360 -30.59 -1.01 28.51
CA GLU A 360 -31.73 -0.68 27.67
C GLU A 360 -31.39 -0.76 26.16
N PRO A 361 -32.25 -1.40 25.36
CA PRO A 361 -32.08 -1.50 23.91
C PRO A 361 -32.46 -0.17 23.25
N GLY A 362 -31.50 0.74 23.11
CA GLY A 362 -31.73 2.01 22.43
C GLY A 362 -30.56 2.97 22.29
N ARG A 363 -29.38 2.67 22.86
CA ARG A 363 -28.23 3.57 22.73
C ARG A 363 -27.63 3.50 21.32
N HIS A 364 -27.97 4.52 20.52
CA HIS A 364 -27.34 4.83 19.24
C HIS A 364 -25.82 4.71 19.39
N ARG A 365 -25.19 3.80 18.65
CA ARG A 365 -23.73 3.76 18.59
C ARG A 365 -23.31 5.04 17.87
N PRO A 366 -22.46 5.89 18.48
CA PRO A 366 -22.05 7.13 17.87
C PRO A 366 -21.29 6.84 16.56
N SER A 367 -21.67 7.54 15.50
CA SER A 367 -21.10 7.34 14.17
C SER A 367 -19.76 8.05 14.03
N GLU A 368 -18.90 7.56 13.13
CA GLU A 368 -17.63 8.20 12.76
C GLU A 368 -17.84 9.67 12.36
N ALA A 369 -18.97 9.95 11.69
CA ALA A 369 -19.34 11.29 11.24
C ALA A 369 -19.65 12.25 12.41
N GLU A 370 -20.41 11.81 13.42
CA GLU A 370 -20.72 12.62 14.61
C GLU A 370 -19.46 12.92 15.42
N PHE A 371 -18.58 11.93 15.58
CA PHE A 371 -17.30 12.12 16.25
C PHE A 371 -16.39 13.08 15.48
N GLY A 372 -16.36 12.96 14.14
CA GLY A 372 -15.63 13.85 13.25
C GLY A 372 -16.14 15.30 13.29
N GLN A 373 -17.45 15.50 13.33
CA GLN A 373 -18.04 16.85 13.48
C GLN A 373 -17.68 17.50 14.82
N LYS A 374 -17.70 16.72 15.91
CA LYS A 374 -17.43 17.23 17.25
C LYS A 374 -15.95 17.51 17.51
N PHE A 375 -15.06 16.66 17.00
CA PHE A 375 -13.61 16.71 17.23
C PHE A 375 -12.81 16.96 15.94
N GLY A 376 -13.38 17.73 15.00
CA GLY A 376 -12.71 18.12 13.77
C GLY A 376 -11.46 18.98 13.99
N ARG A 377 -10.70 19.22 12.92
CA ARG A 377 -9.39 19.91 12.94
C ARG A 377 -9.41 21.23 13.71
N ASP A 378 -10.44 22.04 13.50
CA ASP A 378 -10.55 23.39 14.07
C ASP A 378 -11.33 23.43 15.39
N SER A 379 -11.70 22.26 15.94
CA SER A 379 -12.45 22.16 17.18
C SER A 379 -11.53 22.30 18.40
N GLU A 380 -11.86 23.23 19.30
CA GLU A 380 -11.19 23.33 20.61
C GLU A 380 -11.27 22.01 21.40
N LEU A 381 -12.35 21.25 21.19
CA LEU A 381 -12.55 19.94 21.83
C LEU A 381 -11.52 18.91 21.36
N ALA A 382 -11.02 19.01 20.12
CA ALA A 382 -9.95 18.14 19.62
C ALA A 382 -8.64 18.38 20.40
N GLY A 383 -8.31 19.64 20.69
CA GLY A 383 -7.17 20.01 21.52
C GLY A 383 -7.31 19.50 22.96
N ARG A 384 -8.48 19.68 23.58
CA ARG A 384 -8.76 19.16 24.94
C ARG A 384 -8.69 17.64 25.01
N LEU A 385 -9.20 16.95 24.00
CA LEU A 385 -9.13 15.49 23.88
C LEU A 385 -7.67 15.02 23.71
N ALA A 386 -6.88 15.68 22.86
CA ALA A 386 -5.47 15.38 22.68
C ALA A 386 -4.67 15.57 23.98
N LEU A 387 -4.88 16.68 24.71
CA LEU A 387 -4.27 16.93 26.01
C LEU A 387 -4.64 15.85 27.04
N TYR A 388 -5.92 15.47 27.10
CA TYR A 388 -6.37 14.40 27.96
C TYR A 388 -5.64 13.08 27.64
N LEU A 389 -5.49 12.72 26.37
CA LEU A 389 -4.77 11.49 25.99
C LEU A 389 -3.26 11.56 26.29
N LEU A 390 -2.63 12.72 26.12
CA LEU A 390 -1.24 12.95 26.54
C LEU A 390 -1.08 12.79 28.06
N GLN A 391 -2.02 13.32 28.85
CA GLN A 391 -2.08 13.11 30.31
C GLN A 391 -2.18 11.64 30.72
N GLN A 392 -2.80 10.80 29.88
CA GLN A 392 -2.87 9.35 30.08
C GLN A 392 -1.65 8.60 29.52
N GLY A 393 -0.54 9.29 29.21
CA GLY A 393 0.71 8.65 28.77
C GLY A 393 0.74 8.15 27.32
N TYR A 394 -0.22 8.54 26.48
CA TYR A 394 -0.18 8.19 25.06
C TYR A 394 0.74 9.11 24.29
N GLY A 395 1.62 8.53 23.47
CA GLY A 395 2.55 9.29 22.64
C GLY A 395 1.88 9.91 21.41
N VAL A 396 2.58 10.86 20.80
CA VAL A 396 2.13 11.63 19.61
C VAL A 396 1.50 10.74 18.54
N ARG A 397 2.14 9.61 18.20
CA ARG A 397 1.65 8.68 17.18
C ARG A 397 0.26 8.13 17.48
N LYS A 398 0.00 7.70 18.71
CA LYS A 398 -1.28 7.10 19.14
C LYS A 398 -2.37 8.15 19.22
N VAL A 399 -2.06 9.31 19.80
CA VAL A 399 -3.01 10.43 19.89
C VAL A 399 -3.40 10.96 18.50
N SER A 400 -2.42 11.13 17.60
CA SER A 400 -2.69 11.63 16.24
C SER A 400 -3.54 10.66 15.42
N ALA A 401 -3.31 9.35 15.56
CA ALA A 401 -4.14 8.33 14.91
C ALA A 401 -5.56 8.25 15.48
N PHE A 402 -5.76 8.67 16.74
CA PHE A 402 -7.07 8.67 17.39
C PHE A 402 -7.97 9.82 16.90
N LEU A 403 -7.39 10.97 16.55
CA LEU A 403 -8.16 12.15 16.11
C LEU A 403 -8.81 11.94 14.72
N PRO A 404 -10.02 12.48 14.46
CA PRO A 404 -10.82 12.14 13.29
C PRO A 404 -10.49 12.93 12.01
N PHE A 405 -9.30 13.51 11.91
CA PHE A 405 -8.85 14.30 10.77
C PHE A 405 -7.45 13.87 10.31
N ALA A 406 -6.93 14.51 9.25
CA ALA A 406 -5.68 14.12 8.61
C ALA A 406 -4.52 13.97 9.61
N ASN A 407 -3.76 12.89 9.48
CA ASN A 407 -2.74 12.51 10.46
C ASN A 407 -1.63 13.57 10.61
N ASP A 408 -1.27 14.26 9.53
CA ASP A 408 -0.25 15.31 9.58
C ASP A 408 -0.72 16.54 10.38
N ASP A 409 -1.96 16.98 10.16
CA ASP A 409 -2.56 18.06 10.96
C ASP A 409 -2.70 17.65 12.44
N ALA A 410 -3.11 16.41 12.69
CA ALA A 410 -3.24 15.87 14.04
C ALA A 410 -1.88 15.82 14.75
N ARG A 411 -0.81 15.44 14.05
CA ARG A 411 0.56 15.46 14.58
C ARG A 411 1.04 16.87 14.92
N VAL A 412 0.76 17.85 14.05
CA VAL A 412 1.10 19.26 14.31
C VAL A 412 0.42 19.73 15.59
N LEU A 413 -0.89 19.50 15.73
CA LEU A 413 -1.64 19.85 16.95
C LEU A 413 -1.03 19.19 18.19
N VAL A 414 -0.81 17.88 18.16
CA VAL A 414 -0.32 17.13 19.32
C VAL A 414 1.10 17.51 19.71
N ASN A 415 1.98 17.79 18.74
CA ASN A 415 3.34 18.28 19.01
C ASN A 415 3.33 19.67 19.63
N THR A 416 2.50 20.59 19.13
CA THR A 416 2.32 21.92 19.73
C THR A 416 1.87 21.83 21.17
N LEU A 417 0.85 20.99 21.46
CA LEU A 417 0.36 20.78 22.82
C LEU A 417 1.44 20.16 23.72
N ARG A 418 2.20 19.17 23.23
CA ARG A 418 3.29 18.57 24.00
C ARG A 418 4.41 19.56 24.30
N ALA A 419 4.72 20.47 23.38
CA ALA A 419 5.71 21.53 23.60
C ALA A 419 5.22 22.56 24.62
N GLN A 420 3.93 22.91 24.59
CA GLN A 420 3.31 23.81 25.57
C GLN A 420 3.20 23.20 26.97
N PHE A 421 3.00 21.88 27.06
CA PHE A 421 2.78 21.18 28.32
C PHE A 421 3.74 19.98 28.49
N PRO A 422 5.06 20.22 28.66
CA PRO A 422 6.07 19.17 28.67
C PRO A 422 5.99 18.23 29.89
N HIS A 423 5.30 18.65 30.95
CA HIS A 423 5.12 17.88 32.19
C HIS A 423 3.95 16.88 32.12
N LEU A 424 3.18 16.86 31.01
CA LEU A 424 2.10 15.88 30.81
C LEU A 424 2.69 14.54 30.37
N ALA A 425 3.31 13.84 31.32
CA ALA A 425 3.82 12.48 31.14
C ALA A 425 3.21 11.57 32.21
N GLY A 426 1.91 11.32 32.09
CA GLY A 426 1.28 10.26 32.90
C GLY A 426 1.75 8.88 32.45
N GLU A 427 1.57 7.89 33.32
CA GLU A 427 1.78 6.50 32.96
C GLU A 427 0.59 5.99 32.14
N ARG A 428 0.89 5.17 31.12
CA ARG A 428 -0.17 4.59 30.30
C ARG A 428 -0.95 3.54 31.12
N PRO A 429 -2.30 3.55 31.07
CA PRO A 429 -3.07 2.51 31.72
C PRO A 429 -2.68 1.12 31.23
N THR A 430 -2.48 0.18 32.16
CA THR A 430 -2.20 -1.21 31.80
C THR A 430 -3.48 -1.91 31.32
N PRO A 431 -3.37 -2.88 30.38
CA PRO A 431 -4.52 -3.66 29.93
C PRO A 431 -5.31 -4.29 31.08
N GLY A 432 -6.62 -4.06 31.15
CA GLY A 432 -7.48 -4.59 32.22
C GLY A 432 -7.52 -3.75 33.49
N SER A 433 -6.69 -2.71 33.61
CA SER A 433 -6.65 -1.89 34.83
C SER A 433 -7.91 -1.03 35.00
N PRO A 434 -8.26 -0.66 36.24
CA PRO A 434 -9.32 0.31 36.49
C PRO A 434 -9.14 1.63 35.71
N ALA A 435 -7.89 2.08 35.53
CA ALA A 435 -7.59 3.28 34.74
C ALA A 435 -7.92 3.09 33.25
N GLU A 436 -7.64 1.92 32.68
CA GLU A 436 -8.00 1.63 31.28
C GLU A 436 -9.52 1.59 31.10
N ILE A 437 -10.23 0.94 32.03
CA ILE A 437 -11.70 0.86 32.02
C ILE A 437 -12.31 2.27 32.06
N GLN A 438 -11.83 3.13 32.97
CA GLN A 438 -12.30 4.51 33.09
C GLN A 438 -12.00 5.33 31.83
N LEU A 439 -10.80 5.16 31.25
CA LEU A 439 -10.44 5.80 29.98
C LEU A 439 -11.41 5.39 28.86
N VAL A 440 -11.66 4.09 28.69
CA VAL A 440 -12.56 3.57 27.66
C VAL A 440 -13.98 4.11 27.85
N GLN A 441 -14.52 4.03 29.07
CA GLN A 441 -15.85 4.54 29.39
C GLN A 441 -15.96 6.04 29.10
N ARG A 442 -14.92 6.82 29.44
CA ARG A 442 -14.86 8.25 29.14
C ARG A 442 -14.88 8.51 27.64
N LEU A 443 -14.04 7.82 26.87
CA LEU A 443 -13.99 7.99 25.41
C LEU A 443 -15.31 7.58 24.74
N CYS A 444 -15.94 6.49 25.19
CA CYS A 444 -17.27 6.09 24.76
C CYS A 444 -18.31 7.18 25.06
N SER A 445 -18.28 7.79 26.26
CA SER A 445 -19.19 8.89 26.63
C SER A 445 -18.99 10.15 25.77
N LEU A 446 -17.79 10.34 25.22
CA LEU A 446 -17.48 11.44 24.31
C LEU A 446 -18.00 11.19 22.88
N GLY A 447 -18.43 9.96 22.58
CA GLY A 447 -18.86 9.54 21.26
C GLY A 447 -17.76 8.90 20.42
N ALA A 448 -16.64 8.49 21.02
CA ALA A 448 -15.54 7.93 20.25
C ALA A 448 -15.88 6.55 19.66
N PRO A 449 -15.64 6.32 18.35
CA PRO A 449 -15.82 5.02 17.71
C PRO A 449 -14.95 3.94 18.38
N LEU A 450 -15.53 2.76 18.65
CA LEU A 450 -14.83 1.68 19.35
C LEU A 450 -13.54 1.24 18.65
N ARG A 451 -13.50 1.29 17.31
CA ARG A 451 -12.29 0.98 16.54
C ARG A 451 -11.15 1.96 16.83
N ARG A 452 -11.44 3.25 16.98
CA ARG A 452 -10.43 4.25 17.35
C ARG A 452 -9.91 4.02 18.76
N ILE A 453 -10.81 3.69 19.69
CA ILE A 453 -10.43 3.34 21.07
C ILE A 453 -9.53 2.10 21.05
N ALA A 454 -9.85 1.07 20.26
CA ALA A 454 -9.03 -0.14 20.16
C ALA A 454 -7.61 0.13 19.63
N VAL A 455 -7.47 0.99 18.62
CA VAL A 455 -6.17 1.41 18.07
C VAL A 455 -5.37 2.26 19.06
N LEU A 456 -6.04 3.02 19.93
CA LEU A 456 -5.41 3.81 20.98
C LEU A 456 -4.76 2.92 22.04
N LEU A 457 -5.50 1.93 22.55
CA LEU A 457 -5.05 1.04 23.63
C LEU A 457 -3.81 0.22 23.25
N ASP A 458 -3.09 -0.26 24.27
CA ASP A 458 -1.96 -1.17 24.07
C ASP A 458 -2.43 -2.61 23.83
N GLY A 459 -1.77 -3.28 22.89
CA GLY A 459 -2.10 -4.63 22.46
C GLY A 459 -2.57 -4.71 21.01
N ASN A 460 -3.19 -5.85 20.67
CA ASN A 460 -3.77 -6.09 19.36
C ASN A 460 -5.20 -5.51 19.29
N ASP A 461 -5.54 -4.85 18.18
CA ASP A 461 -6.86 -4.23 17.97
C ASP A 461 -8.04 -5.18 18.24
N GLY A 462 -7.93 -6.46 17.85
CA GLY A 462 -8.98 -7.45 18.07
C GLY A 462 -9.16 -7.81 19.55
N GLU A 463 -8.06 -7.96 20.28
CA GLU A 463 -8.08 -8.19 21.74
C GLU A 463 -8.60 -6.96 22.47
N ASN A 464 -8.20 -5.77 22.03
CA ASN A 464 -8.67 -4.51 22.59
C ASN A 464 -10.16 -4.32 22.35
N LEU A 465 -10.69 -4.65 21.17
CA LEU A 465 -12.14 -4.61 20.90
C LEU A 465 -12.91 -5.56 21.82
N ALA A 466 -12.47 -6.81 21.94
CA ALA A 466 -13.10 -7.79 22.84
C ALA A 466 -13.03 -7.35 24.32
N ARG A 467 -11.99 -6.61 24.69
CA ARG A 467 -11.81 -6.05 26.04
C ARG A 467 -12.71 -4.84 26.28
N ILE A 468 -12.79 -3.91 25.33
CA ILE A 468 -13.69 -2.75 25.35
C ILE A 468 -15.15 -3.18 25.50
N GLU A 469 -15.57 -4.24 24.80
CA GLU A 469 -16.93 -4.80 24.90
C GLU A 469 -17.29 -5.29 26.32
N LYS A 470 -16.30 -5.58 27.17
CA LYS A 470 -16.53 -5.95 28.58
C LYS A 470 -16.62 -4.75 29.52
N TYR A 471 -16.19 -3.56 29.06
CA TYR A 471 -16.10 -2.34 29.87
C TYR A 471 -17.34 -1.45 29.73
N ILE A 472 -18.04 -1.59 28.61
CA ILE A 472 -19.30 -0.91 28.27
C ILE A 472 -20.49 -1.79 28.65
#